data_AF-A0A7S2X646-F1
#
_entry.id   AF-A0A7S2X646-F1
#
_cell.length_a   1.000
_cell.length_b   1.000
_cell.length_c   1.000
_cell.angle_alpha   90.00
_cell.angle_beta   90.00
_cell.angle_gamma   90.00
#
_symmetry.space_group_name_H-M   'P 1'
#
loop_
_entity.id
_entity.type
_entity.pdbx_description
1 polymer ?
#
loop_
_entity_poly.entity_id
_entity_poly.type
_entity_poly.pdbx_seq_one_letter_code
_entity_poly.pdbx_strand_id
1 'polypeptide(L)'
;EESAKQKMKLNQSYADAMRDTYKKHPENSDVGFWFAEALMNLRPWRLWEPDPETKKVSEDTNLIVRVLEEHLKLCPTHPGLCHMYIHAMELSPSPSKALAV
;
A
#
# COMPACT_ATOMS: atom_id res chain seq x y z
N GLU A 1 -0.52 -3.02 -25.30
CA GLU A 1 -1.48 -3.83 -24.52
C GLU A 1 -0.83 -5.01 -23.80
N GLU A 2 -0.05 -5.83 -24.49
CA GLU A 2 0.63 -7.01 -23.92
C GLU A 2 1.64 -6.68 -22.80
N SER A 3 2.44 -5.62 -22.98
CA SER A 3 3.38 -5.13 -21.95
C SER A 3 2.69 -4.72 -20.64
N ALA A 4 1.50 -4.12 -20.70
CA ALA A 4 0.75 -3.71 -19.51
C ALA A 4 0.21 -4.92 -18.74
N LYS A 5 -0.30 -5.93 -19.45
CA LYS A 5 -0.74 -7.21 -18.85
C LYS A 5 0.43 -7.94 -18.20
N GLN A 6 1.59 -7.96 -18.86
CA GLN A 6 2.81 -8.55 -18.30
C GLN A 6 3.26 -7.81 -17.03
N LYS A 7 3.26 -6.46 -17.04
CA LYS A 7 3.59 -5.65 -15.86
C LYS A 7 2.64 -5.95 -14.69
N MET A 8 1.33 -6.03 -14.94
CA MET A 8 0.36 -6.37 -13.90
C MET A 8 0.63 -7.76 -13.29
N LYS A 9 0.96 -8.76 -14.13
CA LYS A 9 1.31 -10.10 -13.65
C LYS A 9 2.56 -10.11 -12.76
N LEU A 10 3.58 -9.31 -13.12
CA LEU A 10 4.79 -9.15 -12.31
C LEU A 10 4.47 -8.43 -10.98
N ASN A 11 3.67 -7.37 -11.01
CA ASN A 11 3.24 -6.66 -9.80
C ASN A 11 2.45 -7.58 -8.87
N GLN A 12 1.55 -8.41 -9.40
CA GLN A 12 0.82 -9.41 -8.61
C GLN A 12 1.77 -10.40 -7.95
N SER A 13 2.72 -10.95 -8.72
CA SER A 13 3.70 -11.91 -8.22
C SER A 13 4.58 -11.29 -7.12
N TYR A 14 4.93 -10.01 -7.27
CA TYR A 14 5.68 -9.26 -6.27
C TYR A 14 4.86 -9.03 -4.99
N ALA A 15 3.60 -8.58 -5.12
CA ALA A 15 2.70 -8.39 -3.98
C ALA A 15 2.46 -9.69 -3.19
N ASP A 16 2.30 -10.81 -3.89
CA ASP A 16 2.12 -12.13 -3.26
C ASP A 16 3.38 -12.56 -2.50
N ALA A 17 4.57 -12.39 -3.09
CA ALA A 17 5.85 -12.69 -2.43
C ALA A 17 6.09 -11.80 -1.20
N MET A 18 5.74 -10.51 -1.28
CA MET A 18 5.84 -9.60 -0.16
C MET A 18 4.82 -9.90 0.93
N ARG A 19 3.62 -10.38 0.58
CA ARG A 19 2.62 -10.82 1.57
C ARG A 19 3.15 -11.97 2.42
N ASP A 20 3.84 -12.94 1.80
CA ASP A 20 4.42 -14.06 2.53
C ASP A 20 5.65 -13.65 3.35
N THR A 21 6.44 -12.69 2.87
CA THR A 21 7.54 -12.10 3.63
C THR A 21 7.04 -11.32 4.84
N TYR A 22 5.97 -10.53 4.68
CA TYR A 22 5.32 -9.79 5.75
C TYR A 22 4.81 -10.70 6.86
N LYS A 23 4.16 -11.81 6.52
CA LYS A 23 3.71 -12.81 7.50
C LYS A 23 4.84 -13.40 8.34
N LYS A 24 6.05 -13.52 7.78
CA LYS A 24 7.24 -14.06 8.48
C LYS A 24 7.93 -13.00 9.35
N HIS A 25 7.76 -11.72 9.03
CA HIS A 25 8.41 -10.60 9.70
C HIS A 25 7.42 -9.46 10.01
N PRO A 26 6.34 -9.73 10.76
CA PRO A 26 5.22 -8.78 10.90
C PRO A 26 5.58 -7.49 11.65
N GLU A 27 6.63 -7.51 12.48
CA GLU A 27 7.08 -6.36 13.28
C GLU A 27 8.26 -5.62 12.63
N ASN A 28 8.74 -6.05 11.46
CA ASN A 28 9.83 -5.37 10.76
C ASN A 28 9.27 -4.25 9.88
N SER A 29 9.57 -3.00 10.24
CA SER A 29 9.09 -1.81 9.54
C SER A 29 9.58 -1.67 8.10
N ASP A 30 10.79 -2.13 7.77
CA ASP A 30 11.25 -2.16 6.38
C ASP A 30 10.42 -3.15 5.55
N VAL A 31 10.06 -4.30 6.12
CA VAL A 31 9.20 -5.30 5.45
C VAL A 31 7.77 -4.76 5.30
N GLY A 32 7.25 -4.06 6.32
CA GLY A 32 5.96 -3.36 6.23
C GLY A 32 5.94 -2.32 5.11
N PHE A 33 7.01 -1.54 4.96
CA PHE A 33 7.18 -0.59 3.86
C PHE A 33 7.11 -1.28 2.49
N TRP A 34 7.95 -2.30 2.25
CA TRP A 34 7.98 -3.00 0.96
C TRP A 34 6.66 -3.72 0.65
N PHE A 35 5.96 -4.21 1.67
CA PHE A 35 4.67 -4.84 1.48
C PHE A 35 3.59 -3.83 1.06
N ALA A 36 3.54 -2.66 1.72
CA ALA A 36 2.63 -1.59 1.35
C ALA A 36 2.89 -1.10 -0.09
N GLU A 37 4.16 -0.86 -0.46
CA GLU A 37 4.55 -0.43 -1.81
C GLU A 37 4.16 -1.48 -2.87
N ALA A 38 4.37 -2.76 -2.60
CA ALA A 38 4.01 -3.84 -3.51
C ALA A 38 2.49 -3.91 -3.77
N LEU A 39 1.67 -3.68 -2.74
CA LEU A 39 0.22 -3.59 -2.90
C LEU A 39 -0.19 -2.35 -3.69
N MET A 40 0.45 -1.20 -3.47
CA MET A 40 0.15 0.04 -4.21
C MET A 40 0.41 -0.12 -5.72
N ASN A 41 1.41 -0.92 -6.10
CA ASN A 41 1.72 -1.25 -7.49
C ASN A 41 0.61 -2.03 -8.23
N LEU A 42 -0.34 -2.64 -7.52
CA LEU A 42 -1.51 -3.30 -8.13
C LEU A 42 -2.52 -2.28 -8.66
N ARG A 43 -2.57 -1.08 -8.07
CA ARG A 43 -3.54 -0.03 -8.42
C ARG A 43 -2.85 1.35 -8.47
N PRO A 44 -1.87 1.53 -9.38
CA PRO A 44 -1.10 2.78 -9.44
C PRO A 44 -2.05 3.97 -9.66
N TRP A 45 -1.93 4.99 -8.79
CA TRP A 45 -2.74 6.22 -8.79
C TRP A 45 -4.25 6.06 -8.57
N ARG A 46 -4.73 4.84 -8.31
CA ARG A 46 -6.17 4.51 -8.24
C ARG A 46 -6.54 3.79 -6.95
N LEU A 47 -5.85 4.10 -5.85
CA LEU A 47 -6.10 3.48 -4.55
C LEU A 47 -7.53 3.76 -4.08
N TRP A 48 -7.95 5.02 -4.07
CA TRP A 48 -9.27 5.42 -3.57
C TRP A 48 -10.37 5.44 -4.64
N GLU A 49 -10.07 5.08 -5.88
CA GLU A 49 -11.09 4.95 -6.92
C GLU A 49 -12.03 3.78 -6.58
N PRO A 50 -13.34 4.01 -6.45
CA PRO A 50 -14.28 2.92 -6.24
C PRO A 50 -14.30 1.99 -7.44
N ASP A 51 -14.41 0.70 -7.17
CA ASP A 51 -14.67 -0.27 -8.22
C ASP A 51 -16.01 0.04 -8.92
N PRO A 52 -16.07 0.02 -10.26
CA PRO A 52 -17.26 0.42 -11.00
C PRO A 52 -18.50 -0.43 -10.70
N GLU A 53 -18.32 -1.71 -10.35
CA GLU A 53 -19.40 -2.66 -10.10
C GLU A 53 -19.86 -2.60 -8.65
N THR A 54 -18.92 -2.71 -7.72
CA THR A 54 -19.23 -2.79 -6.28
C THR A 54 -19.45 -1.42 -5.64
N LYS A 55 -19.01 -0.33 -6.30
CA LYS A 55 -18.98 1.05 -5.78
C LYS A 55 -18.17 1.18 -4.48
N LYS A 56 -17.28 0.23 -4.18
CA LYS A 56 -16.44 0.20 -2.98
C LYS A 56 -14.98 0.40 -3.34
N VAL A 57 -14.23 1.01 -2.42
CA VAL A 57 -12.76 1.06 -2.48
C VAL A 57 -12.20 -0.35 -2.30
N SER A 58 -11.07 -0.65 -2.93
CA SER A 58 -10.40 -1.95 -2.84
C SER A 58 -10.08 -2.32 -1.39
N GLU A 59 -10.22 -3.62 -1.06
CA GLU A 59 -9.72 -4.15 0.20
C GLU A 59 -8.20 -3.96 0.36
N ASP A 60 -7.45 -4.02 -0.74
CA ASP A 60 -6.00 -3.78 -0.73
C ASP A 60 -5.67 -2.34 -0.29
N THR A 61 -6.48 -1.35 -0.65
CA THR A 61 -6.28 0.04 -0.21
C THR A 61 -6.46 0.18 1.29
N ASN A 62 -7.49 -0.46 1.85
CA ASN A 62 -7.68 -0.48 3.30
C ASN A 62 -6.54 -1.23 4.02
N LEU A 63 -6.01 -2.28 3.40
CA LEU A 63 -4.87 -3.03 3.92
C LEU A 63 -3.58 -2.20 3.89
N ILE A 64 -3.30 -1.47 2.79
CA ILE A 64 -2.15 -0.57 2.66
C ILE A 64 -2.15 0.45 3.81
N VAL A 65 -3.27 1.16 3.99
CA VAL A 65 -3.39 2.18 5.05
C VAL A 65 -3.16 1.56 6.42
N ARG A 66 -3.74 0.38 6.68
CA ARG A 66 -3.56 -0.32 7.96
C ARG A 66 -2.11 -0.68 8.22
N VAL A 67 -1.42 -1.30 7.26
CA VAL A 67 -0.01 -1.69 7.39
C VAL A 67 0.84 -0.45 7.67
N LEU A 68 0.63 0.64 6.94
CA LEU A 68 1.36 1.88 7.15
C LEU A 68 1.09 2.48 8.54
N GLU A 69 -0.17 2.57 8.96
CA GLU A 69 -0.53 3.10 10.29
C GLU A 69 -0.03 2.22 11.44
N GLU A 70 0.03 0.90 11.27
CA GLU A 70 0.60 -0.04 12.25
C GLU A 70 2.11 0.16 12.38
N HIS A 71 2.83 0.23 11.25
CA HIS A 71 4.29 0.34 11.27
C HIS A 71 4.79 1.74 11.62
N LEU A 72 4.04 2.79 11.30
CA LEU A 72 4.34 4.15 11.79
C LEU A 72 4.21 4.27 13.32
N LYS A 73 3.47 3.39 14.00
CA LYS A 73 3.48 3.34 15.47
C LYS A 73 4.75 2.70 16.01
N LEU A 74 5.33 1.75 15.27
CA LEU A 74 6.56 1.04 15.64
C LEU A 74 7.81 1.89 15.34
N CYS A 75 7.86 2.52 14.18
CA CYS A 75 8.97 3.35 13.73
C CYS A 75 8.45 4.67 13.11
N PRO A 76 8.07 5.66 13.94
CA PRO A 76 7.42 6.90 13.49
C PRO A 76 8.29 7.78 12.57
N THR A 77 9.60 7.61 12.60
CA THR A 77 10.57 8.42 11.84
C THR A 77 11.11 7.70 10.60
N HIS A 78 10.51 6.55 10.23
CA HIS A 78 10.96 5.79 9.07
C HIS A 78 10.61 6.51 7.77
N PRO A 79 11.59 6.98 6.98
CA PRO A 79 11.33 7.86 5.84
C PRO A 79 10.47 7.20 4.75
N GLY A 80 10.71 5.91 4.48
CA GLY A 80 9.90 5.15 3.51
C GLY A 80 8.42 5.02 3.90
N LEU A 81 8.12 4.77 5.18
CA LEU A 81 6.75 4.65 5.68
C LEU A 81 6.03 6.00 5.66
N CYS A 82 6.70 7.08 6.11
CA CYS A 82 6.13 8.43 6.03
C CYS A 82 5.79 8.80 4.57
N HIS A 83 6.73 8.56 3.66
CA HIS A 83 6.54 8.82 2.23
C HIS A 83 5.37 8.00 1.65
N MET A 84 5.32 6.69 1.91
CA MET A 84 4.23 5.85 1.40
C MET A 84 2.89 6.23 2.01
N TYR A 85 2.85 6.65 3.27
CA TYR A 85 1.61 7.11 3.90
C TYR A 85 1.07 8.39 3.26
N ILE A 86 1.94 9.33 2.90
CA ILE A 86 1.54 10.52 2.14
C ILE A 86 0.89 10.10 0.81
N HIS A 87 1.55 9.26 0.01
CA HIS A 87 0.97 8.78 -1.25
C HIS A 87 -0.32 7.98 -1.06
N ALA A 88 -0.38 7.14 -0.04
CA ALA A 88 -1.59 6.39 0.27
C ALA A 88 -2.75 7.31 0.65
N MET A 89 -2.50 8.48 1.24
CA MET A 89 -3.54 9.37 1.75
C MET A 89 -3.87 10.56 0.84
N GLU A 90 -3.03 10.89 -0.14
CA GLU A 90 -3.13 12.12 -0.95
C GLU A 90 -4.49 12.29 -1.67
N LEU A 91 -5.06 11.19 -2.19
CA LEU A 91 -6.38 11.14 -2.83
C LEU A 91 -7.47 10.49 -1.93
N SER A 92 -7.19 10.31 -0.65
CA SER A 92 -8.13 9.69 0.29
C SER A 92 -9.28 10.63 0.66
N PRO A 93 -10.36 10.11 1.27
CA PRO A 93 -11.38 10.94 1.91
C PRO A 93 -10.88 11.77 3.11
N SER A 94 -9.66 11.49 3.62
CA SER A 94 -9.11 12.14 4.81
C SER A 94 -7.60 12.43 4.65
N PRO A 95 -7.19 13.27 3.67
CA PRO A 95 -5.78 13.49 3.36
C PRO A 95 -5.02 14.16 4.50
N SER A 96 -5.70 14.93 5.35
CA SER A 96 -5.10 15.61 6.50
C SER A 96 -4.46 14.68 7.53
N LYS A 97 -4.81 13.38 7.54
CA LYS A 97 -4.14 12.39 8.40
C LYS A 97 -2.64 12.30 8.13
N ALA A 98 -2.21 12.51 6.89
CA ALA A 98 -0.79 12.44 6.52
C ALA A 98 0.02 13.68 6.93
N LEU A 99 -0.60 14.70 7.53
CA LEU A 99 0.14 15.86 8.09
C LEU A 99 0.87 15.52 9.40
N ALA A 100 0.58 14.37 9.99
CA ALA A 100 1.13 13.94 11.28
C ALA A 100 2.41 13.09 11.16
N VAL A 101 2.89 12.84 9.92
CA VAL A 101 4.08 12.02 9.63
C VAL A 101 5.22 12.82 9.04
#